data_AF-A0A7V0LRB6-F1
#
_entry.id   AF-A0A7V0LRB6-F1
#
_cell.length_a   1.000
_cell.length_b   1.000
_cell.length_c   1.000
_cell.angle_alpha   90.00
_cell.angle_beta   90.00
_cell.angle_gamma   90.00
#
_symmetry.space_group_name_H-M   'P 1'
#
loop_
_entity.id
_entity.type
_entity.pdbx_description
1 polymer ?
#
loop_
_entity_poly.entity_id
_entity_poly.type
_entity_poly.pdbx_seq_one_letter_code
_entity_poly.pdbx_strand_id
1 'polypeptide(L)'
;ALHLAERLGGTDTAVVTWLGYDPPNTVVGAISREPARQGAGALGDFVERLGPAHTTVIAHSYGSLVAGLAAREGVLTPDELVFIGSPGVGADNAADLGLPSSTTVWSGLTLLDPIQLARPDCIDLSLRCATDLVFGTDPHNPMFGAKTFATGHTALWSAHSAYYRTGSLSLDNLAHIVLGEDVTDG
;
A
#
# COMPACT_ATOMS: atom_id res chain seq x y z
N ALA A 1 -5.76 -7.23 9.08
CA ALA A 1 -5.26 -6.89 10.43
C ALA A 1 -5.34 -8.05 11.41
N LEU A 2 -6.52 -8.58 11.77
CA LEU A 2 -6.62 -9.70 12.72
C LEU A 2 -5.74 -10.90 12.34
N HIS A 3 -5.86 -11.40 11.11
CA HIS A 3 -5.03 -12.53 10.66
C HIS A 3 -3.53 -12.21 10.60
N LEU A 4 -3.15 -10.94 10.41
CA LEU A 4 -1.75 -10.52 10.48
C LEU A 4 -1.26 -10.55 11.94
N ALA A 5 -2.06 -10.04 12.88
CA ALA A 5 -1.75 -10.13 14.30
C ALA A 5 -1.63 -11.58 14.78
N GLU A 6 -2.53 -12.46 14.32
CA GLU A 6 -2.44 -13.90 14.58
C GLU A 6 -1.15 -14.51 14.00
N ARG A 7 -0.80 -14.15 12.76
CA ARG A 7 0.43 -14.63 12.09
C ARG A 7 1.72 -14.13 12.75
N LEU A 8 1.67 -12.96 13.38
CA LEU A 8 2.76 -12.35 14.16
C LEU A 8 2.74 -12.76 15.64
N GLY A 9 1.81 -13.65 16.04
CA GLY A 9 1.67 -14.09 17.42
C GLY A 9 2.97 -14.67 18.00
N GLY A 10 3.32 -14.25 19.22
CA GLY A 10 4.55 -14.67 19.90
C GLY A 10 5.78 -13.82 19.57
N THR A 11 5.63 -12.78 18.73
CA THR A 11 6.66 -11.76 18.48
C THR A 11 6.42 -10.52 19.34
N ASP A 12 7.43 -9.66 19.47
CA ASP A 12 7.31 -8.35 20.12
C ASP A 12 6.75 -7.28 19.16
N THR A 13 5.60 -7.58 18.55
CA THR A 13 4.97 -6.73 17.53
C THR A 13 3.56 -6.33 17.92
N ALA A 14 3.26 -5.03 17.87
CA ALA A 14 1.91 -4.52 17.99
C ALA A 14 1.30 -4.29 16.60
N VAL A 15 0.05 -4.75 16.40
CA VAL A 15 -0.69 -4.52 15.14
C VAL A 15 -1.87 -3.60 15.41
N VAL A 16 -1.91 -2.47 14.71
CA VAL A 16 -3.01 -1.51 14.79
C VAL A 16 -3.76 -1.45 13.46
N THR A 17 -5.09 -1.51 13.52
CA THR A 17 -5.93 -1.15 12.38
C THR A 17 -6.28 0.32 12.50
N TRP A 18 -5.88 1.13 11.52
CA TRP A 18 -6.14 2.56 11.53
C TRP A 18 -7.13 2.94 10.42
N LEU A 19 -8.19 3.64 10.81
CA LEU A 19 -9.12 4.32 9.91
C LEU A 19 -9.49 5.64 10.58
N GLY A 20 -8.54 6.58 10.55
CA GLY A 20 -8.62 7.86 11.26
C GLY A 20 -9.14 9.04 10.42
N TYR A 21 -9.81 8.75 9.29
CA TYR A 21 -10.38 9.74 8.38
C TYR A 21 -11.71 9.23 7.83
N ASP A 22 -12.49 10.08 7.14
CA ASP A 22 -13.72 9.69 6.45
C ASP A 22 -13.37 9.19 5.04
N PRO A 23 -13.28 7.86 4.81
CA PRO A 23 -12.99 7.34 3.49
C PRO A 23 -14.18 7.54 2.56
N PRO A 24 -13.95 7.60 1.24
CA PRO A 24 -15.04 7.70 0.28
C PRO A 24 -15.98 6.50 0.40
N ASN A 25 -17.27 6.78 0.63
CA ASN A 25 -18.31 5.76 0.80
C ASN A 25 -18.83 5.18 -0.54
N THR A 26 -18.25 5.57 -1.68
CA THR A 26 -18.63 5.09 -3.02
C THR A 26 -17.41 4.90 -3.90
N VAL A 27 -17.50 3.99 -4.87
CA VAL A 27 -16.45 3.77 -5.90
C VAL A 27 -16.15 5.05 -6.68
N VAL A 28 -17.18 5.87 -6.97
CA VAL A 28 -17.00 7.18 -7.63
C VAL A 28 -16.29 8.18 -6.72
N GLY A 29 -16.60 8.18 -5.42
CA GLY A 29 -15.88 8.98 -4.43
C GLY A 29 -14.41 8.57 -4.27
N ALA A 30 -14.09 7.29 -4.49
CA ALA A 30 -12.73 6.76 -4.44
C ALA A 30 -11.83 7.22 -5.60
N ILE A 31 -12.37 7.96 -6.57
CA ILE A 31 -11.63 8.65 -7.64
C ILE A 31 -11.13 10.04 -7.17
N SER A 32 -11.70 10.59 -6.09
CA SER A 32 -11.27 11.88 -5.54
C SER A 32 -10.00 11.74 -4.72
N ARG A 33 -9.10 12.72 -4.82
CA ARG A 33 -7.89 12.83 -3.97
C ARG A 33 -8.16 13.50 -2.62
N GLU A 34 -9.30 14.17 -2.48
CA GLU A 34 -9.56 15.06 -1.33
C GLU A 34 -9.66 14.31 0.01
N PRO A 35 -10.40 13.19 0.13
CA PRO A 35 -10.40 12.39 1.36
C PRO A 35 -8.99 11.90 1.74
N ALA A 36 -8.18 11.52 0.74
CA ALA A 36 -6.82 11.06 0.99
C ALA A 36 -5.88 12.15 1.52
N ARG A 37 -6.03 13.40 1.06
CA ARG A 37 -5.26 14.54 1.60
C ARG A 37 -5.57 14.77 3.07
N GLN A 38 -6.84 14.71 3.46
CA GLN A 38 -7.23 14.85 4.87
C GLN A 38 -6.71 13.67 5.71
N GLY A 39 -6.77 12.46 5.17
CA GLY A 39 -6.21 11.27 5.81
C GLY A 39 -4.69 11.31 5.95
N ALA A 40 -3.97 11.99 5.05
CA ALA A 40 -2.50 12.01 5.03
C ALA A 40 -1.91 12.63 6.31
N GLY A 41 -2.39 13.84 6.67
CA GLY A 41 -1.99 14.49 7.92
C GLY A 41 -2.39 13.68 9.16
N ALA A 42 -3.62 13.15 9.18
CA ALA A 42 -4.10 12.36 10.31
C ALA A 42 -3.32 11.05 10.51
N LEU A 43 -2.85 10.43 9.43
CA LEU A 43 -1.99 9.25 9.48
C LEU A 43 -0.61 9.59 10.04
N GLY A 44 0.00 10.69 9.56
CA GLY A 44 1.28 11.19 10.07
C GLY A 44 1.24 11.45 11.57
N ASP A 45 0.24 12.23 12.03
CA ASP A 45 0.01 12.52 13.45
C ASP A 45 -0.17 11.25 14.29
N PHE A 46 -0.85 10.24 13.75
CA PHE A 46 -1.06 8.97 14.44
C PHE A 46 0.25 8.21 14.62
N VAL A 47 1.04 8.07 13.54
CA VAL A 47 2.32 7.34 13.56
C VAL A 47 3.33 8.04 14.46
N GLU A 48 3.42 9.37 14.43
CA GLU A 48 4.30 10.14 15.32
C GLU A 48 3.99 9.87 16.80
N ARG A 49 2.71 9.75 17.16
CA ARG A 49 2.25 9.49 18.54
C ARG A 49 2.56 8.08 19.05
N LEU A 50 2.90 7.12 18.17
CA LEU A 50 3.34 5.79 18.60
C LEU A 50 4.71 5.84 19.28
N GLY A 51 5.47 6.93 19.09
CA GLY A 51 6.80 7.09 19.64
C GLY A 51 7.87 6.31 18.86
N PRO A 52 9.10 6.24 19.40
CA PRO A 52 10.21 5.60 18.70
C PRO A 52 10.04 4.08 18.67
N ALA A 53 9.64 3.56 17.51
CA ALA A 53 9.57 2.12 17.23
C ALA A 53 9.85 1.88 15.74
N HIS A 54 10.36 0.69 15.42
CA HIS A 54 10.40 0.25 14.02
C HIS A 54 8.97 0.14 13.50
N THR A 55 8.64 0.91 12.48
CA THR A 55 7.26 1.09 12.01
C THR A 55 7.10 0.62 10.57
N THR A 56 6.23 -0.38 10.39
CA THR A 56 5.73 -0.79 9.07
C THR A 56 4.33 -0.23 8.85
N VAL A 57 4.16 0.55 7.77
CA VAL A 57 2.85 1.04 7.33
C VAL A 57 2.38 0.22 6.15
N ILE A 58 1.31 -0.57 6.35
CA ILE A 58 0.68 -1.35 5.29
C ILE A 58 -0.56 -0.62 4.81
N ALA A 59 -0.47 -0.04 3.62
CA ALA A 59 -1.50 0.75 2.98
C ALA A 59 -2.21 -0.09 1.91
N HIS A 60 -3.51 -0.32 2.12
CA HIS A 60 -4.34 -1.15 1.24
C HIS A 60 -5.31 -0.30 0.44
N SER A 61 -5.45 -0.58 -0.86
CA SER A 61 -6.43 0.07 -1.73
C SER A 61 -6.27 1.59 -1.67
N TYR A 62 -7.35 2.35 -1.48
CA TYR A 62 -7.34 3.80 -1.34
C TYR A 62 -6.39 4.31 -0.22
N GLY A 63 -6.13 3.50 0.81
CA GLY A 63 -5.13 3.82 1.83
C GLY A 63 -3.72 4.02 1.25
N SER A 64 -3.41 3.42 0.09
CA SER A 64 -2.14 3.62 -0.63
C SER A 64 -1.96 5.06 -1.07
N LEU A 65 -3.04 5.73 -1.51
CA LEU A 65 -3.01 7.15 -1.82
C LEU A 65 -2.82 7.99 -0.55
N VAL A 66 -3.48 7.62 0.55
CA VAL A 66 -3.34 8.33 1.84
C VAL A 66 -1.88 8.31 2.31
N ALA A 67 -1.28 7.12 2.37
CA ALA A 67 0.09 6.95 2.84
C ALA A 67 1.11 7.55 1.86
N GLY A 68 0.88 7.43 0.55
CA GLY A 68 1.71 8.06 -0.47
C GLY A 68 1.70 9.59 -0.38
N LEU A 69 0.53 10.21 -0.19
CA LEU A 69 0.45 11.66 0.03
C LEU A 69 1.12 12.06 1.35
N ALA A 70 0.93 11.31 2.43
CA ALA A 70 1.56 11.58 3.72
C ALA A 70 3.11 11.54 3.64
N ALA A 71 3.66 10.57 2.91
CA ALA A 71 5.09 10.49 2.64
C ALA A 71 5.59 11.71 1.85
N ARG A 72 4.89 12.06 0.75
CA ARG A 72 5.23 13.19 -0.12
C ARG A 72 5.17 14.55 0.59
N GLU A 73 4.25 14.69 1.53
CA GLU A 73 4.11 15.88 2.37
C GLU A 73 5.13 15.92 3.51
N GLY A 74 5.92 14.85 3.70
CA GLY A 74 6.95 14.75 4.72
C GLY A 74 6.40 14.53 6.13
N VAL A 75 5.14 14.14 6.27
CA VAL A 75 4.47 13.90 7.56
C VAL A 75 4.45 12.42 7.94
N LEU A 76 4.94 11.53 7.07
CA LEU A 76 5.04 10.10 7.31
C LEU A 76 6.41 9.56 6.88
N THR A 77 7.17 9.01 7.81
CA THR A 77 8.50 8.43 7.57
C THR A 77 8.64 7.06 8.27
N PRO A 78 8.04 6.00 7.74
CA PRO A 78 8.14 4.66 8.32
C PRO A 78 9.46 4.01 7.91
N ASP A 79 9.85 2.94 8.60
CA ASP A 79 10.98 2.10 8.17
C ASP A 79 10.59 1.26 6.93
N GLU A 80 9.33 0.82 6.91
CA GLU A 80 8.77 -0.01 5.84
C GLU A 80 7.43 0.57 5.38
N LEU A 81 7.30 0.91 4.09
CA LEU A 81 6.04 1.36 3.48
C LEU A 81 5.56 0.35 2.45
N VAL A 82 4.44 -0.29 2.71
CA VAL A 82 3.91 -1.39 1.89
C VAL A 82 2.61 -0.97 1.23
N PHE A 83 2.55 -1.03 -0.10
CA PHE A 83 1.33 -0.84 -0.87
C PHE A 83 0.76 -2.20 -1.30
N ILE A 84 -0.52 -2.44 -1.05
CA ILE A 84 -1.22 -3.63 -1.54
C ILE A 84 -2.51 -3.26 -2.25
N GLY A 85 -2.76 -3.89 -3.40
CA GLY A 85 -3.95 -3.61 -4.22
C GLY A 85 -4.15 -2.12 -4.47
N SER A 86 -3.10 -1.41 -4.89
CA SER A 86 -3.10 0.05 -4.95
C SER A 86 -3.73 0.58 -6.25
N PRO A 87 -4.56 1.64 -6.21
CA PRO A 87 -4.97 2.43 -7.39
C PRO A 87 -3.97 3.54 -7.76
N GLY A 88 -2.74 3.47 -7.23
CA GLY A 88 -1.72 4.51 -7.33
C GLY A 88 -1.54 5.27 -6.02
N VAL A 89 -0.37 5.87 -5.86
CA VAL A 89 0.09 6.43 -4.57
C VAL A 89 0.28 7.95 -4.61
N GLY A 90 -0.12 8.59 -5.72
CA GLY A 90 0.05 10.03 -5.91
C GLY A 90 1.46 10.43 -6.32
N ALA A 91 2.30 9.51 -6.78
CA ALA A 91 3.68 9.73 -7.25
C ALA A 91 3.93 8.91 -8.54
N ASP A 92 4.87 9.36 -9.38
CA ASP A 92 5.23 8.66 -10.63
C ASP A 92 6.39 7.67 -10.40
N ASN A 93 7.20 7.87 -9.36
CA ASN A 93 8.24 6.94 -8.94
C ASN A 93 8.42 6.95 -7.41
N ALA A 94 9.09 5.93 -6.87
CA ALA A 94 9.31 5.76 -5.45
C ALA A 94 10.16 6.89 -4.82
N ALA A 95 11.07 7.51 -5.60
CA ALA A 95 11.87 8.63 -5.12
C ALA A 95 11.03 9.91 -4.94
N ASP A 96 9.95 10.08 -5.71
CA ASP A 96 9.00 11.19 -5.56
C ASP A 96 8.25 11.16 -4.21
N LEU A 97 8.28 10.02 -3.49
CA LEU A 97 7.70 9.91 -2.15
C LEU A 97 8.49 10.71 -1.09
N GLY A 98 9.72 11.13 -1.38
CA GLY A 98 10.52 11.94 -0.45
C GLY A 98 10.98 11.22 0.81
N LEU A 99 10.93 9.88 0.81
CA LEU A 99 11.31 9.06 1.95
C LEU A 99 12.84 8.97 2.10
N PRO A 100 13.36 8.85 3.34
CA PRO A 100 14.77 8.58 3.58
C PRO A 100 15.24 7.29 2.88
N SER A 101 16.52 7.21 2.53
CA SER A 101 17.10 6.00 1.92
C SER A 101 17.08 4.77 2.84
N SER A 102 16.83 4.96 4.13
CA SER A 102 16.62 3.87 5.09
C SER A 102 15.23 3.25 5.02
N THR A 103 14.25 3.93 4.42
CA THR A 103 12.90 3.40 4.24
C THR A 103 12.86 2.48 3.02
N THR A 104 12.33 1.26 3.19
CA THR A 104 12.06 0.40 2.04
C THR A 104 10.60 0.53 1.61
N VAL A 105 10.38 0.69 0.31
CA VAL A 105 9.04 0.77 -0.30
C VAL A 105 8.73 -0.56 -0.98
N TRP A 106 7.60 -1.16 -0.62
CA TRP A 106 7.14 -2.45 -1.15
C TRP A 106 5.82 -2.32 -1.90
N SER A 107 5.60 -3.22 -2.86
CA SER A 107 4.34 -3.32 -3.58
C SER A 107 3.92 -4.77 -3.83
N GLY A 108 2.75 -5.14 -3.32
CA GLY A 108 2.11 -6.43 -3.55
C GLY A 108 0.84 -6.26 -4.36
N LEU A 109 0.71 -7.03 -5.44
CA LEU A 109 -0.50 -7.07 -6.24
C LEU A 109 -0.93 -8.52 -6.44
N THR A 110 -2.20 -8.78 -6.16
CA THR A 110 -2.81 -10.07 -6.39
C THR A 110 -3.29 -10.21 -7.83
N LEU A 111 -3.06 -11.39 -8.40
CA LEU A 111 -3.51 -11.72 -9.75
C LEU A 111 -5.03 -11.49 -9.86
N LEU A 112 -5.42 -10.72 -10.89
CA LEU A 112 -6.81 -10.41 -11.22
C LEU A 112 -7.53 -9.56 -10.16
N ASP A 113 -6.76 -8.84 -9.32
CA ASP A 113 -7.30 -7.74 -8.54
C ASP A 113 -7.92 -6.68 -9.47
N PRO A 114 -9.23 -6.40 -9.36
CA PRO A 114 -9.91 -5.43 -10.21
C PRO A 114 -9.41 -4.00 -10.03
N ILE A 115 -8.60 -3.69 -9.00
CA ILE A 115 -7.99 -2.37 -8.84
C ILE A 115 -7.15 -1.96 -10.05
N GLN A 116 -6.62 -2.93 -10.82
CA GLN A 116 -5.87 -2.67 -12.04
C GLN A 116 -6.73 -2.08 -13.16
N LEU A 117 -8.05 -2.07 -13.01
CA LEU A 117 -8.99 -1.38 -13.89
C LEU A 117 -9.20 0.10 -13.51
N ALA A 118 -8.68 0.55 -12.36
CA ALA A 118 -8.69 1.96 -11.95
C ALA A 118 -7.62 2.74 -12.73
N ARG A 119 -7.77 2.77 -14.05
CA ARG A 119 -6.89 3.44 -15.01
C ARG A 119 -7.52 4.79 -15.40
N PRO A 120 -6.72 5.82 -15.71
CA PRO A 120 -7.26 7.05 -16.30
C PRO A 120 -7.87 6.75 -17.68
N ASP A 121 -8.86 7.54 -18.11
CA ASP A 121 -9.33 7.52 -19.50
C ASP A 121 -8.24 8.08 -20.40
N CYS A 122 -7.42 7.19 -20.92
CA CYS A 122 -6.25 7.51 -21.71
C CYS A 122 -6.42 7.01 -23.16
N ILE A 123 -6.39 7.94 -24.12
CA ILE A 123 -6.68 7.68 -25.55
C ILE A 123 -5.37 7.56 -26.37
N ASP A 124 -4.22 7.88 -25.77
CA ASP A 124 -2.90 7.89 -26.39
C ASP A 124 -2.12 6.60 -26.02
N LEU A 125 -1.30 6.07 -26.95
CA LEU A 125 -0.45 4.89 -26.78
C LEU A 125 0.85 5.17 -25.98
N SER A 126 0.92 6.26 -25.23
CA SER A 126 2.10 6.64 -24.46
C SER A 126 2.38 5.67 -23.31
N LEU A 127 3.65 5.58 -22.90
CA LEU A 127 4.09 4.73 -21.80
C LEU A 127 3.32 5.03 -20.50
N ARG A 128 2.96 6.29 -20.26
CA ARG A 128 2.12 6.70 -19.11
C ARG A 128 0.79 5.97 -19.11
N CYS A 129 0.12 5.86 -20.25
CA CYS A 129 -1.16 5.17 -20.35
C CYS A 129 -1.05 3.66 -20.05
N ALA A 130 0.10 3.06 -20.36
CA ALA A 130 0.36 1.65 -20.06
C ALA A 130 0.67 1.39 -18.59
N THR A 131 1.22 2.37 -17.86
CA THR A 131 1.71 2.18 -16.49
C THR A 131 0.91 2.87 -15.42
N ASP A 132 0.14 3.90 -15.77
CA ASP A 132 -0.55 4.73 -14.79
C ASP A 132 -1.89 4.12 -14.39
N LEU A 133 -2.18 4.27 -13.11
CA LEU A 133 -3.47 4.14 -12.48
C LEU A 133 -4.05 5.54 -12.24
N VAL A 134 -5.27 5.61 -11.72
CA VAL A 134 -6.01 6.85 -11.47
C VAL A 134 -5.22 7.85 -10.60
N PHE A 135 -4.30 7.36 -9.77
CA PHE A 135 -3.46 8.19 -8.90
C PHE A 135 -1.96 8.17 -9.23
N GLY A 136 -1.57 7.96 -10.48
CA GLY A 136 -0.17 7.96 -10.93
C GLY A 136 0.30 6.57 -11.29
N THR A 137 1.61 6.41 -11.51
CA THR A 137 2.20 5.12 -11.93
C THR A 137 1.86 3.99 -10.94
N ASP A 138 1.48 2.82 -11.46
CA ASP A 138 1.23 1.61 -10.68
C ASP A 138 2.46 1.29 -9.81
N PRO A 139 2.36 1.28 -8.47
CA PRO A 139 3.51 1.01 -7.61
C PRO A 139 4.03 -0.42 -7.73
N HIS A 140 3.25 -1.34 -8.31
CA HIS A 140 3.70 -2.70 -8.64
C HIS A 140 4.44 -2.78 -9.98
N ASN A 141 4.39 -1.72 -10.81
CA ASN A 141 5.16 -1.66 -12.03
C ASN A 141 6.66 -1.47 -11.72
N PRO A 142 7.57 -2.23 -12.36
CA PRO A 142 9.01 -2.08 -12.14
C PRO A 142 9.55 -0.66 -12.36
N MET A 143 8.93 0.14 -13.24
CA MET A 143 9.34 1.53 -13.49
C MET A 143 9.07 2.46 -12.30
N PHE A 144 8.16 2.10 -11.39
CA PHE A 144 7.93 2.87 -10.18
C PHE A 144 9.11 2.78 -9.21
N GLY A 145 9.77 1.63 -9.13
CA GLY A 145 10.97 1.44 -8.29
C GLY A 145 10.72 0.94 -6.87
N ALA A 146 9.52 0.44 -6.55
CA ALA A 146 9.28 -0.29 -5.30
C ALA A 146 9.79 -1.74 -5.40
N LYS A 147 10.14 -2.36 -4.26
CA LYS A 147 10.37 -3.81 -4.19
C LYS A 147 9.05 -4.55 -4.29
N THR A 148 8.91 -5.45 -5.26
CA THR A 148 7.68 -6.25 -5.40
C THR A 148 7.78 -7.55 -4.59
N PHE A 149 6.67 -8.02 -4.04
CA PHE A 149 6.59 -9.34 -3.39
C PHE A 149 5.41 -10.15 -3.93
N ALA A 150 5.56 -11.48 -3.91
CA ALA A 150 4.52 -12.39 -4.38
C ALA A 150 3.34 -12.44 -3.42
N THR A 151 2.12 -12.42 -3.96
CA THR A 151 0.88 -12.50 -3.16
C THR A 151 0.11 -13.81 -3.38
N GLY A 152 0.55 -14.64 -4.33
CA GLY A 152 -0.06 -15.91 -4.70
C GLY A 152 -1.34 -15.76 -5.53
N HIS A 153 -2.07 -16.86 -5.70
CA HIS A 153 -3.33 -16.90 -6.45
C HIS A 153 -4.53 -17.00 -5.50
N THR A 154 -5.61 -16.30 -5.83
CA THR A 154 -6.88 -16.32 -5.10
C THR A 154 -8.05 -16.30 -6.07
N ALA A 155 -9.24 -16.69 -5.61
CA ALA A 155 -10.47 -16.62 -6.39
C ALA A 155 -10.71 -15.20 -6.93
N LEU A 156 -11.02 -15.14 -8.24
CA LEU A 156 -11.16 -13.94 -9.07
C LEU A 156 -11.95 -12.80 -8.43
N TRP A 157 -13.10 -13.11 -7.83
CA TRP A 157 -14.05 -12.12 -7.32
C TRP A 157 -13.76 -11.62 -5.90
N SER A 158 -12.62 -12.01 -5.31
CA SER A 158 -12.23 -11.55 -3.97
C SER A 158 -10.75 -11.21 -3.87
N ALA A 159 -10.03 -11.13 -5.00
CA ALA A 159 -8.60 -10.84 -5.04
C ALA A 159 -8.25 -9.56 -4.26
N HIS A 160 -9.01 -8.47 -4.46
CA HIS A 160 -8.80 -7.21 -3.76
C HIS A 160 -8.92 -7.33 -2.24
N SER A 161 -9.78 -8.20 -1.73
CA SER A 161 -10.00 -8.36 -0.28
C SER A 161 -9.19 -9.52 0.33
N ALA A 162 -8.35 -10.20 -0.45
CA ALA A 162 -7.73 -11.46 -0.06
C ALA A 162 -6.31 -11.34 0.51
N TYR A 163 -5.69 -10.15 0.50
CA TYR A 163 -4.30 -9.97 0.93
C TYR A 163 -3.99 -10.42 2.37
N TYR A 164 -5.01 -10.43 3.23
CA TYR A 164 -4.91 -10.87 4.63
C TYR A 164 -5.53 -12.26 4.86
N ARG A 165 -5.77 -13.07 3.82
CA ARG A 165 -6.37 -14.39 3.99
C ARG A 165 -5.38 -15.32 4.69
N THR A 166 -5.85 -16.03 5.72
CA THR A 166 -5.06 -17.03 6.45
C THR A 166 -4.51 -18.10 5.50
N GLY A 167 -3.22 -18.42 5.65
CA GLY A 167 -2.51 -19.40 4.81
C GLY A 167 -2.23 -18.93 3.37
N SER A 168 -2.38 -17.63 3.08
CA SER A 168 -2.00 -17.07 1.78
C SER A 168 -0.54 -16.59 1.79
N LEU A 169 0.12 -16.73 0.63
CA LEU A 169 1.46 -16.21 0.40
C LEU A 169 1.55 -14.70 0.66
N SER A 170 0.50 -13.95 0.32
CA SER A 170 0.39 -12.53 0.64
C SER A 170 0.51 -12.26 2.14
N LEU A 171 -0.24 -12.98 2.97
CA LEU A 171 -0.21 -12.78 4.42
C LEU A 171 1.15 -13.15 5.01
N ASP A 172 1.76 -14.22 4.52
CA ASP A 172 3.09 -14.66 4.96
C ASP A 172 4.17 -13.64 4.59
N ASN A 173 4.18 -13.14 3.36
CA ASN A 173 5.14 -12.11 2.94
C ASN A 173 4.93 -10.76 3.64
N LEU A 174 3.68 -10.38 3.94
CA LEU A 174 3.42 -9.21 4.78
C LEU A 174 3.99 -9.38 6.18
N ALA A 175 3.90 -10.58 6.77
CA ALA A 175 4.51 -10.86 8.07
C ALA A 175 6.05 -10.83 8.00
N HIS A 176 6.65 -11.38 6.94
CA HIS A 176 8.10 -11.33 6.76
C HIS A 176 8.61 -9.88 6.67
N ILE A 177 7.94 -9.02 5.89
CA ILE A 177 8.30 -7.60 5.81
C ILE A 177 8.24 -6.93 7.19
N VAL A 178 7.18 -7.19 7.97
CA VAL A 178 7.05 -6.64 9.34
C VAL A 178 8.18 -7.11 10.26
N LEU A 179 8.64 -8.35 10.09
CA LEU A 179 9.71 -8.95 10.89
C LEU A 179 11.12 -8.66 10.36
N GLY A 180 11.26 -7.97 9.21
CA GLY A 180 12.54 -7.75 8.54
C GLY A 180 13.16 -9.02 7.95
N GLU A 181 12.33 -10.01 7.61
CA GLU A 181 12.72 -11.28 7.00
C GLU A 181 12.60 -11.23 5.47
N ASP A 182 13.26 -12.17 4.79
CA ASP A 182 13.17 -12.29 3.34
C ASP A 182 11.76 -12.71 2.88
N VAL A 183 11.25 -12.04 1.86
CA VAL A 183 10.01 -12.43 1.20
C VAL A 183 10.23 -13.70 0.37
N THR A 184 9.21 -14.52 0.29
CA THR A 184 9.21 -15.75 -0.51
C THR A 184 8.68 -15.46 -1.92
N ASP A 185 9.44 -15.90 -2.91
CA ASP A 185 8.98 -15.99 -4.29
C ASP A 185 8.16 -17.29 -4.43
N GLY A 186 6.92 -17.15 -4.89
CA GLY A 186 5.95 -18.26 -4.99
C GLY A 186 6.28 -19.29 -6.06
#